data_AF-A0A7S2FS30-F1
#
_entry.id   AF-A0A7S2FS30-F1
#
_cell.length_a   1.000
_cell.length_b   1.000
_cell.length_c   1.000
_cell.angle_alpha   90.00
_cell.angle_beta   90.00
_cell.angle_gamma   90.00
#
_symmetry.space_group_name_H-M   'P 1'
#
loop_
_entity.id
_entity.type
_entity.pdbx_description
1 polymer ?
#
loop_
_entity_poly.entity_id
_entity_poly.type
_entity_poly.pdbx_seq_one_letter_code
_entity_poly.pdbx_strand_id
1 'polypeptide(L)'
;GSVVKECVVCCLDLISGMAEGLGPAIAPCVAPTNLRQLLLECMRDATPSVRQSAFALVGDLAKAVEYQSPIITEVLSEYIPVLTAQVEPETVSVCNNASWAIGEVAIKVDRPAMAPYVQPALAKLIPLLNQQGSLNKSLIENAAITLGRLALVGPELAAPALEHYVRSWCIALRSIRDDIEKDHAFQGLVAVIQLNPQGAFCALLPANELFAAFASWTHIPPQLNEAVRGTVEGYRQALPPDDWRKVVEATATLPADQRQRLAERYAV
;
A
#
# COMPACT_ATOMS: atom_id res chain seq x y z
N GLY A 1 -0.32 -29.89 19.75
CA GLY A 1 1.00 -30.35 19.29
C GLY A 1 1.28 -29.82 17.88
N SER A 2 2.53 -29.90 17.39
CA SER A 2 2.97 -29.35 16.08
C SER A 2 2.06 -29.76 14.91
N VAL A 3 1.70 -31.04 14.82
CA VAL A 3 0.85 -31.59 13.74
C VAL A 3 -0.51 -30.89 13.65
N VAL A 4 -1.12 -30.54 14.80
CA VAL A 4 -2.42 -29.83 14.79
C VAL A 4 -2.26 -28.43 14.22
N LYS A 5 -1.13 -27.75 14.47
CA LYS A 5 -0.87 -26.41 13.92
C LYS A 5 -0.59 -26.46 12.42
N GLU A 6 0.12 -27.49 11.95
CA GLU A 6 0.31 -27.74 10.52
C GLU A 6 -1.02 -27.97 9.79
N CYS A 7 -1.94 -28.75 10.38
CA CYS A 7 -3.29 -28.92 9.82
C CYS A 7 -4.05 -27.58 9.74
N VAL A 8 -3.95 -26.74 10.78
CA VAL A 8 -4.57 -25.39 10.77
C VAL A 8 -4.01 -24.54 9.64
N VAL A 9 -2.69 -24.50 9.48
CA VAL A 9 -2.02 -23.76 8.39
C VAL A 9 -2.53 -24.26 7.02
N CYS A 10 -2.53 -25.57 6.79
CA CYS A 10 -3.02 -26.14 5.53
C CYS A 10 -4.49 -25.77 5.24
N CYS A 11 -5.34 -25.76 6.27
CA CYS A 11 -6.74 -25.35 6.11
C CYS A 11 -6.87 -23.86 5.78
N LEU A 12 -6.10 -22.99 6.45
CA LEU A 12 -6.11 -21.56 6.17
C LEU A 12 -5.64 -21.28 4.74
N ASP A 13 -4.53 -21.90 4.32
CA ASP A 13 -3.97 -21.75 2.97
C ASP A 13 -4.93 -22.25 1.89
N LEU A 14 -5.64 -23.37 2.14
CA LEU A 14 -6.67 -23.87 1.23
C LEU A 14 -7.82 -22.87 1.07
N ILE A 15 -8.32 -22.30 2.18
CA ILE A 15 -9.40 -21.31 2.11
C ILE A 15 -8.90 -20.02 1.43
N SER A 16 -7.64 -19.63 1.64
CA SER A 16 -6.99 -18.51 0.93
C SER A 16 -7.04 -18.73 -0.58
N GLY A 17 -6.59 -19.90 -1.05
CA GLY A 17 -6.65 -20.27 -2.46
C GLY A 17 -8.08 -20.35 -3.01
N MET A 18 -9.07 -20.75 -2.20
CA MET A 18 -10.47 -20.70 -2.58
C MET A 18 -10.99 -19.27 -2.72
N ALA A 19 -10.62 -18.36 -1.81
CA ALA A 19 -11.00 -16.95 -1.89
C ALA A 19 -10.39 -16.27 -3.13
N GLU A 20 -9.12 -16.53 -3.41
CA GLU A 20 -8.44 -16.03 -4.61
C GLU A 20 -9.08 -16.58 -5.89
N GLY A 21 -9.33 -17.88 -5.96
CA GLY A 21 -9.85 -18.55 -7.16
C GLY A 21 -11.34 -18.30 -7.43
N LEU A 22 -12.18 -18.21 -6.39
CA LEU A 22 -13.62 -17.97 -6.53
C LEU A 22 -13.96 -16.47 -6.58
N GLY A 23 -13.09 -15.60 -6.07
CA GLY A 23 -13.37 -14.17 -5.96
C GLY A 23 -14.70 -13.93 -5.23
N PRO A 24 -15.59 -13.05 -5.76
CA PRO A 24 -16.86 -12.72 -5.09
C PRO A 24 -17.76 -13.93 -4.77
N ALA A 25 -17.62 -15.04 -5.50
CA ALA A 25 -18.40 -16.25 -5.24
C ALA A 25 -18.02 -16.97 -3.92
N ILE A 26 -16.94 -16.57 -3.24
CA ILE A 26 -16.59 -17.09 -1.91
C ILE A 26 -17.54 -16.57 -0.81
N ALA A 27 -18.12 -15.39 -0.99
CA ALA A 27 -18.92 -14.73 0.03
C ALA A 27 -20.08 -15.59 0.59
N PRO A 28 -20.93 -16.24 -0.23
CA PRO A 28 -21.99 -17.12 0.28
C PRO A 28 -21.47 -18.36 1.00
N CYS A 29 -20.24 -18.80 0.72
CA CYS A 29 -19.61 -19.93 1.42
C CYS A 29 -19.10 -19.54 2.81
N VAL A 30 -18.63 -18.30 2.97
CA VAL A 30 -18.04 -17.80 4.23
C VAL A 30 -19.11 -17.23 5.16
N ALA A 31 -20.10 -16.51 4.62
CA ALA A 31 -21.14 -15.83 5.39
C ALA A 31 -21.84 -16.70 6.46
N PRO A 32 -22.23 -17.96 6.20
CA PRO A 32 -22.94 -18.78 7.18
C PRO A 32 -22.02 -19.49 8.20
N THR A 33 -20.71 -19.26 8.15
CA THR A 33 -19.73 -19.98 8.98
C THR A 33 -19.25 -19.13 10.16
N ASN A 34 -18.59 -19.77 11.12
CA ASN A 34 -17.84 -19.12 12.19
C ASN A 34 -16.38 -18.79 11.81
N LEU A 35 -16.05 -18.78 10.51
CA LEU A 35 -14.68 -18.54 10.05
C LEU A 35 -14.14 -17.21 10.58
N ARG A 36 -14.97 -16.17 10.69
CA ARG A 36 -14.54 -14.86 11.19
C ARG A 36 -14.02 -14.93 12.64
N GLN A 37 -14.69 -15.66 13.52
CA GLN A 37 -14.23 -15.83 14.90
C GLN A 37 -12.98 -16.72 14.96
N LEU A 38 -12.98 -17.84 14.23
CA LEU A 38 -11.82 -18.75 14.20
C LEU A 38 -10.58 -18.07 13.64
N LEU A 39 -10.74 -17.24 12.61
CA LEU A 39 -9.65 -16.50 11.99
C LEU A 39 -9.03 -15.50 12.97
N LEU A 40 -9.82 -14.81 13.80
CA LEU A 40 -9.31 -13.94 14.86
C LEU A 40 -8.44 -14.70 15.87
N GLU A 41 -8.85 -15.91 16.25
CA GLU A 41 -8.06 -16.77 17.14
C GLU A 41 -6.75 -17.18 16.46
N CYS A 42 -6.78 -17.55 15.17
CA CYS A 42 -5.58 -17.87 14.40
C CYS A 42 -4.63 -16.67 14.26
N MET A 43 -5.15 -15.46 14.08
CA MET A 43 -4.39 -14.22 14.02
C MET A 43 -3.64 -13.93 15.34
N ARG A 44 -4.16 -14.41 16.47
CA ARG A 44 -3.57 -14.25 17.81
C ARG A 44 -2.73 -15.45 18.26
N ASP A 45 -2.58 -16.47 17.41
CA ASP A 45 -1.86 -17.69 17.76
C ASP A 45 -0.38 -17.41 18.04
N ALA A 46 0.21 -18.11 19.01
CA ALA A 46 1.63 -17.99 19.33
C ALA A 46 2.54 -18.44 18.17
N THR A 47 2.05 -19.32 17.29
CA THR A 47 2.79 -19.92 16.18
C THR A 47 2.85 -18.95 14.98
N PRO A 48 4.04 -18.47 14.55
CA PRO A 48 4.16 -17.51 13.46
C PRO A 48 3.57 -17.99 12.12
N SER A 49 3.71 -19.28 11.77
CA SER A 49 3.13 -19.82 10.53
C SER A 49 1.61 -19.77 10.51
N VAL A 50 0.96 -19.99 11.65
CA VAL A 50 -0.51 -19.85 11.78
C VAL A 50 -0.92 -18.40 11.54
N ARG A 51 -0.23 -17.43 12.15
CA ARG A 51 -0.49 -16.00 11.95
C ARG A 51 -0.26 -15.59 10.49
N GLN A 52 0.82 -16.05 9.88
CA GLN A 52 1.14 -15.78 8.48
C GLN A 52 -0.01 -16.19 7.54
N SER A 53 -0.49 -17.43 7.65
CA SER A 53 -1.59 -17.93 6.83
C SER A 53 -2.93 -17.26 7.17
N ALA A 54 -3.17 -16.95 8.44
CA ALA A 54 -4.35 -16.20 8.85
C ALA A 54 -4.38 -14.81 8.21
N PHE A 55 -3.26 -14.09 8.22
CA PHE A 55 -3.16 -12.76 7.60
C PHE A 55 -3.29 -12.81 6.08
N ALA A 56 -2.75 -13.83 5.41
CA ALA A 56 -3.00 -14.06 4.00
C ALA A 56 -4.50 -14.21 3.72
N LEU A 57 -5.18 -15.08 4.48
CA LEU A 57 -6.62 -15.30 4.31
C LEU A 57 -7.45 -14.04 4.56
N VAL A 58 -7.08 -13.19 5.53
CA VAL A 58 -7.77 -11.89 5.74
C VAL A 58 -7.68 -11.04 4.47
N GLY A 59 -6.49 -10.91 3.90
CA GLY A 59 -6.28 -10.11 2.69
C GLY A 59 -6.99 -10.71 1.47
N ASP A 60 -6.94 -12.03 1.28
CA ASP A 60 -7.64 -12.70 0.18
C ASP A 60 -9.16 -12.59 0.28
N LEU A 61 -9.72 -12.74 1.49
CA LEU A 61 -11.15 -12.49 1.72
C LEU A 61 -11.51 -11.04 1.42
N ALA A 62 -10.70 -10.08 1.87
CA ALA A 62 -10.94 -8.67 1.59
C ALA A 62 -10.92 -8.39 0.08
N LYS A 63 -9.91 -8.91 -0.62
CA LYS A 63 -9.76 -8.77 -2.08
C LYS A 63 -10.94 -9.39 -2.82
N ALA A 64 -11.40 -10.57 -2.40
CA ALA A 64 -12.45 -11.35 -3.03
C ALA A 64 -13.85 -10.72 -2.89
N VAL A 65 -14.15 -10.06 -1.77
CA VAL A 65 -15.50 -9.52 -1.52
C VAL A 65 -15.71 -8.13 -2.11
N GLU A 66 -16.97 -7.75 -2.30
CA GLU A 66 -17.35 -6.41 -2.72
C GLU A 66 -17.09 -5.36 -1.62
N TYR A 67 -17.04 -4.09 -2.02
CA TYR A 67 -16.93 -2.96 -1.11
C TYR A 67 -18.04 -2.96 -0.06
N GLN A 68 -17.71 -2.65 1.20
CA GLN A 68 -18.57 -2.69 2.37
C GLN A 68 -19.14 -4.07 2.76
N SER A 69 -18.61 -5.17 2.22
CA SER A 69 -19.06 -6.52 2.60
C SER A 69 -18.99 -6.76 4.12
N PRO A 70 -20.06 -7.31 4.76
CA PRO A 70 -20.09 -7.67 6.18
C PRO A 70 -18.98 -8.64 6.60
N ILE A 71 -18.43 -9.41 5.65
CA ILE A 71 -17.29 -10.30 5.89
C ILE A 71 -16.07 -9.54 6.43
N ILE A 72 -15.92 -8.27 6.03
CA ILE A 72 -14.81 -7.40 6.44
C ILE A 72 -15.27 -6.31 7.41
N THR A 73 -16.39 -5.65 7.13
CA THR A 73 -16.83 -4.47 7.91
C THR A 73 -17.19 -4.82 9.35
N GLU A 74 -17.76 -6.01 9.62
CA GLU A 74 -18.14 -6.42 10.98
C GLU A 74 -16.94 -6.73 11.89
N VAL A 75 -15.78 -7.05 11.32
CA VAL A 75 -14.58 -7.49 12.07
C VAL A 75 -13.47 -6.45 12.12
N LEU A 76 -13.67 -5.30 11.45
CA LEU A 76 -12.66 -4.27 11.25
C LEU A 76 -11.99 -3.83 12.57
N SER A 77 -12.80 -3.61 13.62
CA SER A 77 -12.33 -3.13 14.91
C SER A 77 -11.50 -4.15 15.70
N GLU A 78 -11.61 -5.42 15.36
CA GLU A 78 -10.83 -6.49 16.00
C GLU A 78 -9.61 -6.86 15.16
N TYR A 79 -9.75 -6.87 13.82
CA TYR A 79 -8.73 -7.36 12.91
C TYR A 79 -7.61 -6.36 12.70
N ILE A 80 -7.93 -5.09 12.43
CA ILE A 80 -6.91 -4.09 12.09
C ILE A 80 -5.92 -3.85 13.24
N PRO A 81 -6.34 -3.76 14.52
CA PRO A 81 -5.38 -3.65 15.61
C PRO A 81 -4.42 -4.83 15.71
N VAL A 82 -4.90 -6.06 15.48
CA VAL A 82 -4.06 -7.28 15.51
C VAL A 82 -3.07 -7.29 14.34
N LEU A 83 -3.53 -6.94 13.14
CA LEU A 83 -2.65 -6.82 11.96
C LEU A 83 -1.58 -5.74 12.19
N THR A 84 -1.99 -4.57 12.68
CA THR A 84 -1.09 -3.43 12.90
C THR A 84 0.00 -3.76 13.93
N ALA A 85 -0.36 -4.51 14.98
CA ALA A 85 0.59 -5.00 15.98
C ALA A 85 1.56 -6.09 15.46
N GLN A 86 1.39 -6.56 14.22
CA GLN A 86 2.29 -7.52 13.58
C GLN A 86 3.11 -6.88 12.45
N VAL A 87 2.99 -5.57 12.24
CA VAL A 87 3.86 -4.79 11.34
C VAL A 87 5.19 -4.51 12.06
N GLU A 88 5.90 -5.59 12.40
CA GLU A 88 7.23 -5.60 12.99
C GLU A 88 8.09 -6.66 12.30
N PRO A 89 9.32 -6.33 11.85
CA PRO A 89 10.11 -7.22 11.01
C PRO A 89 10.78 -8.40 11.75
N GLU A 90 10.27 -8.80 12.93
CA GLU A 90 10.78 -9.96 13.68
C GLU A 90 10.56 -11.26 12.90
N THR A 91 9.36 -11.46 12.36
CA THR A 91 9.06 -12.52 11.40
C THR A 91 8.63 -11.91 10.07
N VAL A 92 9.56 -11.86 9.11
CA VAL A 92 9.39 -11.17 7.82
C VAL A 92 8.12 -11.58 7.09
N SER A 93 7.79 -12.87 7.03
CA SER A 93 6.61 -13.36 6.31
C SER A 93 5.28 -12.97 6.99
N VAL A 94 5.25 -12.99 8.32
CA VAL A 94 4.10 -12.52 9.12
C VAL A 94 3.89 -11.03 8.92
N CYS A 95 4.96 -10.23 9.04
CA CYS A 95 4.94 -8.79 8.84
C CYS A 95 4.49 -8.41 7.42
N ASN A 96 4.94 -9.16 6.41
CA ASN A 96 4.55 -8.97 5.02
C ASN A 96 3.04 -9.16 4.83
N ASN A 97 2.49 -10.29 5.29
CA ASN A 97 1.08 -10.58 5.12
C ASN A 97 0.20 -9.66 5.98
N ALA A 98 0.66 -9.28 7.17
CA ALA A 98 -0.03 -8.29 8.00
C ALA A 98 -0.11 -6.93 7.31
N SER A 99 1.00 -6.45 6.76
CA SER A 99 1.05 -5.19 6.01
C SER A 99 0.11 -5.24 4.81
N TRP A 100 0.24 -6.26 3.97
CA TRP A 100 -0.58 -6.42 2.77
C TRP A 100 -2.09 -6.50 3.09
N ALA A 101 -2.48 -7.29 4.09
CA ALA A 101 -3.88 -7.44 4.48
C ALA A 101 -4.51 -6.13 4.97
N ILE A 102 -3.76 -5.28 5.69
CA ILE A 102 -4.23 -3.93 6.06
C ILE A 102 -4.56 -3.13 4.79
N GLY A 103 -3.71 -3.21 3.77
CA GLY A 103 -3.91 -2.52 2.50
C GLY A 103 -5.14 -3.02 1.73
N GLU A 104 -5.37 -4.34 1.69
CA GLU A 104 -6.57 -4.93 1.06
C GLU A 104 -7.85 -4.54 1.80
N VAL A 105 -7.84 -4.57 3.14
CA VAL A 105 -9.00 -4.14 3.95
C VAL A 105 -9.30 -2.65 3.78
N ALA A 106 -8.26 -1.80 3.74
CA ALA A 106 -8.41 -0.35 3.66
C ALA A 106 -9.26 0.09 2.46
N ILE A 107 -9.13 -0.58 1.31
CA ILE A 107 -9.86 -0.24 0.07
C ILE A 107 -11.26 -0.89 -0.02
N LYS A 108 -11.67 -1.65 1.00
CA LYS A 108 -12.96 -2.38 1.04
C LYS A 108 -13.95 -1.80 2.03
N VAL A 109 -13.58 -0.77 2.78
CA VAL A 109 -14.40 -0.16 3.82
C VAL A 109 -14.50 1.35 3.62
N ASP A 110 -15.54 1.97 4.21
CA ASP A 110 -15.68 3.42 4.13
C ASP A 110 -14.58 4.16 4.89
N ARG A 111 -14.22 5.35 4.37
CA ARG A 111 -13.21 6.22 4.97
C ARG A 111 -13.45 6.49 6.46
N PRO A 112 -14.67 6.81 6.94
CA PRO A 112 -14.91 7.03 8.36
C PRO A 112 -14.67 5.79 9.22
N ALA A 113 -14.95 4.59 8.68
CA ALA A 113 -14.71 3.33 9.37
C ALA A 113 -13.19 3.03 9.46
N MET A 114 -12.42 3.34 8.41
CA MET A 114 -10.96 3.12 8.41
C MET A 114 -10.18 4.19 9.17
N ALA A 115 -10.69 5.42 9.26
CA ALA A 115 -9.99 6.59 9.79
C ALA A 115 -9.30 6.37 11.16
N PRO A 116 -9.91 5.71 12.16
CA PRO A 116 -9.26 5.48 13.45
C PRO A 116 -7.97 4.66 13.37
N TYR A 117 -7.80 3.88 12.31
CA TYR A 117 -6.69 2.94 12.16
C TYR A 117 -5.57 3.45 11.24
N VAL A 118 -5.82 4.51 10.47
CA VAL A 118 -4.84 5.04 9.50
C VAL A 118 -3.56 5.49 10.22
N GLN A 119 -3.67 6.37 11.23
CA GLN A 119 -2.50 6.88 11.97
C GLN A 119 -1.69 5.76 12.65
N PRO A 120 -2.29 4.83 13.42
CA PRO A 120 -1.57 3.69 13.99
C PRO A 120 -0.82 2.84 12.96
N ALA A 121 -1.45 2.56 11.82
CA ALA A 121 -0.83 1.77 10.76
C ALA A 121 0.34 2.52 10.10
N LEU A 122 0.18 3.81 9.80
CA LEU A 122 1.26 4.65 9.26
C LEU A 122 2.47 4.70 10.19
N ALA A 123 2.24 4.82 11.51
CA ALA A 123 3.31 4.84 12.51
C ALA A 123 4.18 3.56 12.52
N LYS A 124 3.65 2.43 12.04
CA LYS A 124 4.38 1.17 11.89
C LYS A 124 5.00 1.00 10.50
N LEU A 125 4.24 1.36 9.46
CA LEU A 125 4.66 1.19 8.06
C LEU A 125 5.78 2.13 7.64
N ILE A 126 5.80 3.37 8.14
CA ILE A 126 6.83 4.36 7.76
C ILE A 126 8.23 3.90 8.20
N PRO A 127 8.49 3.54 9.48
CA PRO A 127 9.79 2.99 9.89
C PRO A 127 10.18 1.74 9.11
N LEU A 128 9.23 0.85 8.84
CA LEU A 128 9.46 -0.38 8.07
C LEU A 128 9.93 -0.07 6.65
N LEU A 129 9.20 0.82 5.95
CA LEU A 129 9.52 1.28 4.60
C LEU A 129 10.91 1.93 4.53
N ASN A 130 11.32 2.64 5.58
CA ASN A 130 12.61 3.33 5.62
C ASN A 130 13.81 2.40 5.90
N GLN A 131 13.59 1.09 6.12
CA GLN A 131 14.66 0.07 6.26
C GLN A 131 15.04 -0.58 4.91
N GLN A 132 14.91 0.17 3.79
CA GLN A 132 15.27 -0.32 2.46
C GLN A 132 16.73 -0.77 2.41
N GLY A 133 16.98 -1.89 1.74
CA GLY A 133 18.31 -2.50 1.63
C GLY A 133 18.68 -3.42 2.80
N SER A 134 18.00 -3.34 3.94
CA SER A 134 18.16 -4.28 5.06
C SER A 134 17.06 -5.35 5.12
N LEU A 135 15.88 -5.05 4.59
CA LEU A 135 14.74 -5.96 4.57
C LEU A 135 14.47 -6.55 3.19
N ASN A 136 13.67 -7.62 3.18
CA ASN A 136 13.20 -8.25 1.95
C ASN A 136 12.47 -7.24 1.05
N LYS A 137 12.76 -7.28 -0.27
CA LYS A 137 12.18 -6.35 -1.24
C LYS A 137 10.65 -6.40 -1.30
N SER A 138 10.07 -7.60 -1.27
CA SER A 138 8.62 -7.81 -1.33
C SER A 138 7.91 -7.19 -0.12
N LEU A 139 8.51 -7.29 1.07
CA LEU A 139 8.01 -6.63 2.29
C LEU A 139 7.98 -5.11 2.14
N ILE A 140 9.06 -4.51 1.61
CA ILE A 140 9.14 -3.06 1.38
C ILE A 140 8.10 -2.62 0.33
N GLU A 141 7.95 -3.37 -0.76
CA GLU A 141 6.96 -3.10 -1.81
C GLU A 141 5.53 -3.16 -1.24
N ASN A 142 5.18 -4.20 -0.48
CA ASN A 142 3.86 -4.34 0.15
C ASN A 142 3.59 -3.26 1.19
N ALA A 143 4.60 -2.88 1.99
CA ALA A 143 4.48 -1.78 2.95
C ALA A 143 4.19 -0.44 2.23
N ALA A 144 4.89 -0.17 1.12
CA ALA A 144 4.67 1.03 0.31
C ALA A 144 3.29 1.04 -0.37
N ILE A 145 2.85 -0.08 -0.96
CA ILE A 145 1.49 -0.20 -1.53
C ILE A 145 0.44 0.06 -0.46
N THR A 146 0.59 -0.57 0.72
CA THR A 146 -0.33 -0.42 1.85
C THR A 146 -0.39 1.03 2.32
N LEU A 147 0.76 1.68 2.48
CA LEU A 147 0.83 3.10 2.84
C LEU A 147 0.10 3.97 1.81
N GLY A 148 0.28 3.69 0.51
CA GLY A 148 -0.43 4.39 -0.56
C GLY A 148 -1.95 4.20 -0.50
N ARG A 149 -2.42 2.98 -0.21
CA ARG A 149 -3.86 2.70 -0.04
C ARG A 149 -4.45 3.37 1.21
N LEU A 150 -3.71 3.42 2.31
CA LEU A 150 -4.11 4.18 3.51
C LEU A 150 -4.18 5.69 3.20
N ALA A 151 -3.23 6.22 2.44
CA ALA A 151 -3.24 7.59 1.96
C ALA A 151 -4.42 7.88 1.01
N LEU A 152 -4.90 6.90 0.24
CA LEU A 152 -6.07 7.04 -0.61
C LEU A 152 -7.37 7.19 0.19
N VAL A 153 -7.50 6.48 1.32
CA VAL A 153 -8.71 6.50 2.16
C VAL A 153 -8.67 7.50 3.31
N GLY A 154 -7.49 7.96 3.70
CA GLY A 154 -7.29 9.00 4.72
C GLY A 154 -6.17 9.97 4.35
N PRO A 155 -6.28 10.72 3.24
CA PRO A 155 -5.20 11.60 2.78
C PRO A 155 -4.88 12.71 3.80
N GLU A 156 -5.88 13.23 4.52
CA GLU A 156 -5.71 14.25 5.56
C GLU A 156 -4.89 13.73 6.74
N LEU A 157 -4.95 12.43 7.00
CA LEU A 157 -4.19 11.76 8.05
C LEU A 157 -2.78 11.41 7.57
N ALA A 158 -2.61 11.01 6.31
CA ALA A 158 -1.30 10.65 5.78
C ALA A 158 -0.42 11.86 5.44
N ALA A 159 -1.02 12.98 5.03
CA ALA A 159 -0.29 14.15 4.54
C ALA A 159 0.71 14.80 5.50
N PRO A 160 0.44 14.90 6.81
CA PRO A 160 1.41 15.46 7.76
C PRO A 160 2.74 14.71 7.80
N ALA A 161 2.75 13.41 7.51
CA ALA A 161 3.95 12.57 7.55
C ALA A 161 4.65 12.40 6.20
N LEU A 162 4.18 13.07 5.13
CA LEU A 162 4.63 12.84 3.76
C LEU A 162 6.16 12.90 3.61
N GLU A 163 6.79 13.91 4.20
CA GLU A 163 8.25 14.12 4.12
C GLU A 163 9.07 12.97 4.69
N HIS A 164 8.49 12.17 5.59
CA HIS A 164 9.17 11.07 6.26
C HIS A 164 9.18 9.78 5.46
N TYR A 165 8.35 9.65 4.42
CA TYR A 165 8.23 8.39 3.67
C TYR A 165 8.31 8.54 2.16
N VAL A 166 7.98 9.72 1.61
CA VAL A 166 7.78 9.90 0.15
C VAL A 166 8.97 9.44 -0.69
N ARG A 167 10.19 9.72 -0.23
CA ARG A 167 11.41 9.33 -0.96
C ARG A 167 11.55 7.81 -1.06
N SER A 168 11.54 7.13 0.08
CA SER A 168 11.60 5.67 0.16
C SER A 168 10.42 5.03 -0.59
N TRP A 169 9.24 5.61 -0.47
CA TRP A 169 8.03 5.15 -1.17
C TRP A 169 8.22 5.18 -2.69
N CYS A 170 8.73 6.30 -3.23
CA CYS A 170 8.99 6.43 -4.67
C CYS A 170 10.04 5.42 -5.14
N ILE A 171 11.10 5.19 -4.35
CA ILE A 171 12.14 4.20 -4.66
C ILE A 171 11.56 2.78 -4.70
N ALA A 172 10.68 2.44 -3.77
CA ALA A 172 10.04 1.12 -3.71
C ALA A 172 9.15 0.88 -4.93
N LEU A 173 8.23 1.81 -5.22
CA LEU A 173 7.17 1.57 -6.20
C LEU A 173 7.54 1.91 -7.64
N ARG A 174 8.66 2.60 -7.91
CA ARG A 174 9.12 2.82 -9.29
C ARG A 174 9.53 1.54 -10.02
N SER A 175 9.70 0.43 -9.30
CA SER A 175 10.16 -0.86 -9.88
C SER A 175 9.08 -1.93 -9.97
N ILE A 176 7.86 -1.67 -9.47
CA ILE A 176 6.76 -2.63 -9.53
C ILE A 176 5.97 -2.52 -10.84
N ARG A 177 5.32 -3.62 -11.21
CA ARG A 177 4.47 -3.74 -12.40
C ARG A 177 3.30 -2.75 -12.36
N ASP A 178 2.85 -2.34 -13.54
CA ASP A 178 1.65 -1.52 -13.67
C ASP A 178 0.42 -2.42 -13.46
N ASP A 179 -0.19 -2.33 -12.28
CA ASP A 179 -1.42 -3.03 -11.91
C ASP A 179 -2.31 -2.16 -11.01
N ILE A 180 -3.43 -2.73 -10.57
CA ILE A 180 -4.40 -2.04 -9.72
C ILE A 180 -3.82 -1.66 -8.35
N GLU A 181 -2.83 -2.40 -7.86
CA GLU A 181 -2.21 -2.15 -6.56
C GLU A 181 -1.32 -0.91 -6.63
N LYS A 182 -0.51 -0.81 -7.70
CA LYS A 182 0.25 0.39 -8.02
C LYS A 182 -0.68 1.58 -8.27
N ASP A 183 -1.80 1.40 -8.97
CA ASP A 183 -2.75 2.48 -9.27
C ASP A 183 -3.31 3.08 -7.98
N HIS A 184 -3.90 2.26 -7.11
CA HIS A 184 -4.41 2.72 -5.82
C HIS A 184 -3.33 3.43 -4.98
N ALA A 185 -2.11 2.88 -4.96
CA ALA A 185 -1.02 3.45 -4.20
C ALA A 185 -0.64 4.85 -4.72
N PHE A 186 -0.55 5.04 -6.03
CA PHE A 186 -0.23 6.33 -6.64
C PHE A 186 -1.38 7.34 -6.55
N GLN A 187 -2.65 6.89 -6.62
CA GLN A 187 -3.79 7.77 -6.35
C GLN A 187 -3.71 8.35 -4.93
N GLY A 188 -3.37 7.52 -3.95
CA GLY A 188 -3.15 7.98 -2.57
C GLY A 188 -1.97 8.94 -2.42
N LEU A 189 -0.84 8.67 -3.09
CA LEU A 189 0.29 9.60 -3.11
C LEU A 189 -0.11 10.97 -3.66
N VAL A 190 -0.78 11.01 -4.82
CA VAL A 190 -1.17 12.27 -5.46
C VAL A 190 -2.17 13.04 -4.58
N ALA A 191 -3.15 12.36 -3.99
CA ALA A 191 -4.11 12.97 -3.06
C ALA A 191 -3.40 13.62 -1.85
N VAL A 192 -2.40 12.95 -1.29
CA VAL A 192 -1.61 13.49 -0.19
C VAL A 192 -0.73 14.67 -0.62
N ILE A 193 -0.08 14.59 -1.80
CA ILE A 193 0.73 15.70 -2.32
C ILE A 193 -0.14 16.96 -2.54
N GLN A 194 -1.38 16.80 -2.99
CA GLN A 194 -2.31 17.93 -3.14
C GLN A 194 -2.61 18.63 -1.81
N LEU A 195 -2.63 17.90 -0.70
CA LEU A 195 -2.84 18.46 0.64
C LEU A 195 -1.55 19.02 1.26
N ASN A 196 -0.39 18.42 0.99
CA ASN A 196 0.90 18.84 1.51
C ASN A 196 1.99 18.79 0.42
N PRO A 197 2.01 19.75 -0.53
CA PRO A 197 2.97 19.72 -1.63
C PRO A 197 4.42 19.91 -1.17
N GLN A 198 4.63 20.63 -0.07
CA GLN A 198 5.96 20.86 0.50
C GLN A 198 6.58 19.58 1.08
N GLY A 199 5.75 18.69 1.65
CA GLY A 199 6.23 17.42 2.18
C GLY A 199 6.91 16.52 1.15
N ALA A 200 6.60 16.69 -0.14
CA ALA A 200 7.22 15.91 -1.21
C ALA A 200 8.51 16.54 -1.79
N PHE A 201 8.94 17.71 -1.29
CA PHE A 201 10.12 18.40 -1.82
C PHE A 201 11.42 17.59 -1.69
N CYS A 202 11.56 16.81 -0.61
CA CYS A 202 12.71 15.93 -0.39
C CYS A 202 12.83 14.77 -1.39
N ALA A 203 11.78 14.49 -2.18
CA ALA A 203 11.79 13.51 -3.27
C ALA A 203 11.89 14.17 -4.66
N LEU A 204 11.87 15.51 -4.75
CA LEU A 204 12.12 16.25 -5.99
C LEU A 204 13.60 16.56 -6.16
N LEU A 205 14.25 17.03 -5.09
CA LEU A 205 15.66 17.39 -5.09
C LEU A 205 16.39 16.67 -3.93
N PRO A 206 17.64 16.22 -4.13
CA PRO A 206 18.46 16.34 -5.35
C PRO A 206 18.30 15.18 -6.35
N ALA A 207 17.61 14.10 -5.99
CA ALA A 207 17.65 12.82 -6.71
C ALA A 207 16.38 12.45 -7.50
N ASN A 208 15.39 13.35 -7.50
CA ASN A 208 14.21 13.31 -8.39
C ASN A 208 13.42 11.98 -8.35
N GLU A 209 13.37 11.35 -7.19
CA GLU A 209 12.67 10.09 -6.98
C GLU A 209 11.18 10.18 -7.33
N LEU A 210 10.54 11.33 -7.08
CA LEU A 210 9.13 11.53 -7.39
C LEU A 210 8.84 11.43 -8.89
N PHE A 211 9.61 12.15 -9.73
CA PHE A 211 9.40 12.08 -11.18
C PHE A 211 9.88 10.75 -11.76
N ALA A 212 10.92 10.13 -11.17
CA ALA A 212 11.29 8.75 -11.52
C ALA A 212 10.12 7.78 -11.28
N ALA A 213 9.38 7.94 -10.18
CA ALA A 213 8.21 7.13 -9.88
C ALA A 213 7.06 7.40 -10.87
N PHE A 214 6.78 8.66 -11.22
CA PHE A 214 5.80 9.00 -12.24
C PHE A 214 6.16 8.46 -13.64
N ALA A 215 7.44 8.53 -14.01
CA ALA A 215 7.94 8.03 -15.30
C ALA A 215 7.98 6.49 -15.40
N SER A 216 7.97 5.80 -14.25
CA SER A 216 8.02 4.34 -14.20
C SER A 216 6.81 3.66 -14.84
N TRP A 217 5.68 4.37 -14.93
CA TRP A 217 4.47 3.87 -15.56
C TRP A 217 4.64 3.73 -17.07
N THR A 218 4.53 2.50 -17.56
CA THR A 218 4.43 2.21 -19.00
C THR A 218 3.00 2.46 -19.47
N HIS A 219 2.02 1.96 -18.71
CA HIS A 219 0.59 2.14 -18.97
C HIS A 219 -0.10 2.79 -17.76
N ILE A 220 -0.11 4.11 -17.73
CA ILE A 220 -0.76 4.88 -16.66
C ILE A 220 -2.27 5.02 -16.94
N PRO A 221 -3.15 4.74 -15.96
CA PRO A 221 -4.59 4.99 -16.11
C PRO A 221 -4.88 6.48 -16.42
N PRO A 222 -5.83 6.81 -17.30
CA PRO A 222 -6.07 8.19 -17.73
C PRO A 222 -6.36 9.16 -16.57
N GLN A 223 -7.16 8.74 -15.60
CA GLN A 223 -7.49 9.54 -14.42
C GLN A 223 -6.26 9.82 -13.54
N LEU A 224 -5.43 8.81 -13.31
CA LEU A 224 -4.19 8.97 -12.56
C LEU A 224 -3.19 9.86 -13.33
N ASN A 225 -3.09 9.71 -14.65
CA ASN A 225 -2.22 10.53 -15.49
C ASN A 225 -2.58 12.01 -15.41
N GLU A 226 -3.87 12.34 -15.39
CA GLU A 226 -4.34 13.71 -15.24
C GLU A 226 -4.05 14.27 -13.84
N ALA A 227 -4.24 13.46 -12.80
CA ALA A 227 -3.90 13.85 -11.43
C ALA A 227 -2.39 14.13 -11.28
N VAL A 228 -1.54 13.28 -11.86
CA VAL A 228 -0.08 13.48 -11.90
C VAL A 228 0.28 14.73 -12.69
N ARG A 229 -0.35 14.97 -13.84
CA ARG A 229 -0.16 16.21 -14.61
C ARG A 229 -0.42 17.44 -13.76
N GLY A 230 -1.56 17.48 -13.06
CA GLY A 230 -1.91 18.58 -12.16
C GLY A 230 -0.87 18.77 -11.04
N THR A 231 -0.34 17.69 -10.48
CA THR A 231 0.76 17.75 -9.49
C THR A 231 2.04 18.34 -10.08
N VAL A 232 2.45 17.90 -11.28
CA VAL A 232 3.67 18.40 -11.95
C VAL A 232 3.52 19.89 -12.30
N GLU A 233 2.37 20.30 -12.83
CA GLU A 233 2.06 21.70 -13.12
C GLU A 233 2.04 22.56 -11.86
N GLY A 234 1.49 22.03 -10.76
CA GLY A 234 1.52 22.68 -9.45
C GLY A 234 2.94 22.97 -8.98
N TYR A 235 3.87 22.02 -9.09
CA TYR A 235 5.28 22.26 -8.77
C TYR A 235 5.93 23.25 -9.73
N ARG A 236 5.66 23.17 -11.04
CA ARG A 236 6.18 24.13 -12.02
C ARG A 236 5.79 25.57 -11.69
N GLN A 237 4.57 25.79 -11.22
CA GLN A 237 4.06 27.12 -10.88
C GLN A 237 4.52 27.60 -9.49
N ALA A 238 4.64 26.69 -8.52
CA ALA A 238 4.97 27.03 -7.14
C ALA A 238 6.47 27.25 -6.90
N LEU A 239 7.34 26.58 -7.66
CA LEU A 239 8.79 26.66 -7.44
C LEU A 239 9.41 27.87 -8.14
N PRO A 240 10.43 28.51 -7.54
CA PRO A 240 11.24 29.51 -8.22
C PRO A 240 11.82 28.96 -9.54
N PRO A 241 11.97 29.78 -10.59
CA PRO A 241 12.48 29.32 -11.88
C PRO A 241 13.82 28.59 -11.83
N ASP A 242 14.72 29.00 -10.93
CA ASP A 242 16.01 28.34 -10.72
C ASP A 242 15.86 26.93 -10.11
N ASP A 243 14.94 26.76 -9.16
CA ASP A 243 14.71 25.46 -8.51
C ASP A 243 13.95 24.52 -9.43
N TRP A 244 12.97 25.02 -10.19
CA TRP A 244 12.34 24.23 -11.25
C TRP A 244 13.35 23.76 -12.29
N ARG A 245 14.30 24.61 -12.71
CA ARG A 245 15.38 24.22 -13.62
C ARG A 245 16.22 23.08 -13.04
N LYS A 246 16.59 23.15 -11.76
CA LYS A 246 17.33 22.06 -11.08
C LYS A 246 16.54 20.75 -11.07
N VAL A 247 15.22 20.81 -10.86
CA VAL A 247 14.34 19.63 -10.91
C VAL A 247 14.37 19.01 -12.31
N VAL A 248 14.20 19.83 -13.35
CA VAL A 248 14.27 19.37 -14.76
C VAL A 248 15.65 18.79 -15.07
N GLU A 249 16.74 19.46 -14.68
CA GLU A 249 18.11 18.98 -14.88
C GLU A 249 18.36 17.64 -14.18
N ALA A 250 17.81 17.44 -12.98
CA ALA A 250 17.93 16.17 -12.26
C ALA A 250 17.26 15.00 -13.00
N THR A 251 16.25 15.24 -13.84
CA THR A 251 15.62 14.21 -14.69
C THR A 251 16.58 13.64 -15.74
N ALA A 252 17.66 14.35 -16.09
CA ALA A 252 18.64 13.89 -17.06
C ALA A 252 19.33 12.58 -16.64
N THR A 253 19.34 12.29 -15.33
CA THR A 253 19.88 11.05 -14.75
C THR A 253 18.98 9.82 -14.98
N LEU A 254 17.72 10.02 -15.36
CA LEU A 254 16.76 8.93 -15.60
C LEU A 254 17.04 8.23 -16.94
N PRO A 255 16.64 6.95 -17.10
CA PRO A 255 16.67 6.24 -18.38
C PRO A 255 15.97 7.01 -19.53
N ALA A 256 16.42 6.78 -20.77
CA ALA A 256 15.95 7.54 -21.94
C ALA A 256 14.43 7.41 -22.18
N ASP A 257 13.88 6.21 -21.99
CA ASP A 257 12.45 5.93 -22.10
C ASP A 257 11.64 6.67 -21.03
N GLN A 258 12.16 6.75 -19.79
CA GLN A 258 11.52 7.50 -18.70
C GLN A 258 11.52 9.01 -18.99
N ARG A 259 12.65 9.56 -19.48
CA ARG A 259 12.72 10.97 -19.88
C ARG A 259 11.75 11.28 -21.02
N GLN A 260 11.65 10.40 -22.02
CA GLN A 260 10.69 10.56 -23.12
C GLN A 260 9.25 10.61 -22.60
N ARG A 261 8.88 9.71 -21.68
CA ARG A 261 7.53 9.73 -21.06
C ARG A 261 7.27 11.01 -20.27
N LEU A 262 8.25 11.53 -19.52
CA LEU A 262 8.10 12.80 -18.80
C LEU A 262 7.89 13.98 -19.76
N ALA A 263 8.66 14.02 -20.85
CA ALA A 263 8.53 15.06 -21.86
C ALA A 263 7.17 14.99 -22.58
N GLU A 264 6.77 13.81 -23.06
CA GLU A 264 5.51 13.60 -23.78
C GLU A 264 4.29 13.81 -22.89
N ARG A 265 4.33 13.32 -21.66
CA ARG A 265 3.17 13.39 -20.76
C ARG A 265 3.09 14.73 -20.06
N TYR A 266 4.20 15.34 -19.64
CA TYR A 266 4.17 16.47 -18.70
C TYR A 266 5.02 17.67 -19.13
N ALA A 267 5.69 17.62 -20.28
CA ALA A 267 6.60 18.69 -20.74
C ALA A 267 7.71 19.03 -19.72
N VAL A 268 8.25 17.99 -19.09
CA VAL A 268 9.42 18.04 -18.18
C VAL A 268 10.61 17.41 -18.87
#